data_AF-A0ABC9Z1R0-F1
#
_entry.id   AF-A0ABC9Z1R0-F1
#
_cell.length_a   1.000
_cell.length_b   1.000
_cell.length_c   1.000
_cell.angle_alpha   90.00
_cell.angle_beta   90.00
_cell.angle_gamma   90.00
#
_symmetry.space_group_name_H-M   'P 1'
#
loop_
_entity.id
_entity.type
_entity.pdbx_description
1 polymer ?
#
loop_
_entity_poly.entity_id
_entity_poly.type
_entity_poly.pdbx_seq_one_letter_code
_entity_poly.pdbx_strand_id
1 'polypeptide(L)'
;MAALLTKGQTGELGVADITVTVHFSAGIDLSALLLTDRGTVRGDTDLIFYNQPSGPGIQLVPGQNAVAVSLRSVPPGVAHIRIVMTLDDRDGRLGDHPAPHIAIADERGNPLYEYVIDDLSNENTVAAVDLDRGDDGWYARAIGFGHPRGFAALLADHGVAVSNSAQPMRPTAPAIAPVLKSGDTVALRRQGTDLTFVKMGLGWDPIQVQHKWGSRPAEIDLDASALVYAGQDLVDAAFFGQLVTKDGAIRHSGDNLTGEGKGDDEVITVDLTRVGSHVTAIVFVITSYAGHTFERVRNSFWRLIDGTTNTELTRSNLSAGGAHTGMVVAKVHREDGVWKVQALGHPIEAGHPVEAAAQVIRFL
;
A
#
# COMPACT_ATOMS: atom_id res chain seq x y z
N MET A 1 8.12 35.46 5.98
CA MET A 1 7.59 35.03 7.29
C MET A 1 6.25 34.36 7.00
N ALA A 2 5.98 33.18 7.58
CA ALA A 2 4.66 32.57 7.50
C ALA A 2 3.62 33.50 8.13
N ALA A 3 2.40 33.50 7.58
CA ALA A 3 1.24 33.99 8.30
C ALA A 3 0.78 32.92 9.31
N LEU A 4 0.45 33.33 10.53
CA LEU A 4 -0.08 32.43 11.55
C LEU A 4 -1.58 32.25 11.33
N LEU A 5 -2.02 30.99 11.26
CA LEU A 5 -3.43 30.64 11.33
C LEU A 5 -3.76 30.17 12.75
N THR A 6 -5.01 30.35 13.15
CA THR A 6 -5.59 29.63 14.29
C THR A 6 -6.65 28.64 13.80
N LYS A 7 -6.93 27.61 14.59
CA LYS A 7 -7.94 26.59 14.25
C LYS A 7 -9.26 27.24 13.84
N GLY A 8 -9.76 26.86 12.67
CA GLY A 8 -10.97 27.40 12.03
C GLY A 8 -10.72 28.54 11.03
N GLN A 9 -9.54 29.15 11.02
CA GLN A 9 -9.20 30.20 10.06
C GLN A 9 -8.86 29.63 8.69
N THR A 10 -9.11 30.45 7.66
CA THR A 10 -8.78 30.17 6.27
C THR A 10 -7.79 31.21 5.74
N GLY A 11 -6.87 30.78 4.88
CA GLY A 11 -5.92 31.62 4.17
C GLY A 11 -5.87 31.23 2.69
N GLU A 12 -5.83 32.22 1.80
CA GLU A 12 -5.69 32.00 0.35
C GLU A 12 -4.26 31.56 0.00
N LEU A 13 -4.11 30.47 -0.76
CA LEU A 13 -2.78 29.96 -1.09
C LEU A 13 -2.06 30.80 -2.15
N GLY A 14 -2.79 31.35 -3.13
CA GLY A 14 -2.24 32.22 -4.19
C GLY A 14 -1.17 31.58 -5.11
N VAL A 15 -0.84 30.30 -4.91
CA VAL A 15 0.18 29.55 -5.65
C VAL A 15 -0.39 28.25 -6.21
N ALA A 16 0.33 27.63 -7.14
CA ALA A 16 -0.11 26.41 -7.82
C ALA A 16 0.36 25.13 -7.12
N ASP A 17 1.51 25.19 -6.45
CA ASP A 17 2.19 24.05 -5.89
C ASP A 17 2.62 24.40 -4.46
N ILE A 18 2.28 23.51 -3.52
CA ILE A 18 2.59 23.66 -2.10
C ILE A 18 3.15 22.37 -1.52
N THR A 19 3.84 22.49 -0.39
CA THR A 19 4.14 21.37 0.50
C THR A 19 3.51 21.64 1.85
N VAL A 20 2.77 20.66 2.37
CA VAL A 20 2.28 20.65 3.74
C VAL A 20 3.16 19.72 4.55
N THR A 21 3.79 20.24 5.60
CA THR A 21 4.68 19.49 6.49
C THR A 21 4.08 19.45 7.90
N VAL A 22 4.15 18.28 8.54
CA VAL A 22 3.73 18.05 9.92
C VAL A 22 4.95 17.81 10.79
N HIS A 23 5.27 18.77 11.64
CA HIS A 23 6.31 18.65 12.64
C HIS A 23 5.71 18.08 13.92
N PHE A 24 6.09 16.85 14.24
CA PHE A 24 5.59 16.14 15.42
C PHE A 24 6.65 15.18 15.94
N SER A 25 6.71 14.99 17.26
CA SER A 25 7.79 14.23 17.91
C SER A 25 7.58 12.72 17.92
N ALA A 26 6.36 12.25 17.67
CA ALA A 26 6.03 10.83 17.60
C ALA A 26 5.90 10.38 16.14
N GLY A 27 6.03 9.06 15.92
CA GLY A 27 5.80 8.44 14.62
C GLY A 27 4.35 8.63 14.17
N ILE A 28 4.18 9.11 12.94
CA ILE A 28 2.89 9.36 12.32
C ILE A 28 2.87 8.89 10.87
N ASP A 29 1.70 8.41 10.45
CA ASP A 29 1.34 8.21 9.06
C ASP A 29 0.57 9.44 8.55
N LEU A 30 1.02 10.02 7.43
CA LEU A 30 0.26 11.01 6.69
C LEU A 30 -0.56 10.37 5.57
N SER A 31 -1.79 10.85 5.42
CA SER A 31 -2.68 10.48 4.32
C SER A 31 -3.41 11.71 3.81
N ALA A 32 -3.92 11.64 2.58
CA ALA A 32 -4.72 12.70 1.98
C ALA A 32 -5.96 12.10 1.32
N LEU A 33 -7.10 12.79 1.48
CA LEU A 33 -8.38 12.43 0.88
C LEU A 33 -8.79 13.52 -0.11
N LEU A 34 -9.08 13.16 -1.36
CA LEU A 34 -9.67 14.06 -2.33
C LEU A 34 -11.18 13.91 -2.27
N LEU A 35 -11.85 14.93 -1.76
CA LEU A 35 -13.27 14.90 -1.45
C LEU A 35 -14.07 15.75 -2.45
N THR A 36 -15.23 15.25 -2.82
CA THR A 36 -16.26 15.99 -3.55
C THR A 36 -16.86 17.10 -2.67
N ASP A 37 -17.74 17.93 -3.27
CA ASP A 37 -18.56 18.92 -2.56
C ASP A 37 -19.44 18.32 -1.46
N ARG A 38 -19.76 17.02 -1.57
CA ARG A 38 -20.49 16.25 -0.56
C ARG A 38 -19.60 15.70 0.55
N GLY A 39 -18.29 15.98 0.50
CA GLY A 39 -17.32 15.46 1.46
C GLY A 39 -17.07 13.96 1.30
N THR A 40 -17.35 13.35 0.15
CA THR A 40 -17.05 11.92 -0.09
C THR A 40 -15.98 11.74 -1.15
N VAL A 41 -15.21 10.66 -1.08
CA VAL A 41 -14.28 10.28 -2.15
C VAL A 41 -15.03 9.72 -3.36
N ARG A 42 -14.45 9.83 -4.56
CA ARG A 42 -15.07 9.29 -5.80
C ARG A 42 -14.68 7.85 -6.08
N GLY A 43 -13.54 7.41 -5.52
CA GLY A 43 -12.99 6.07 -5.64
C GLY A 43 -11.59 5.99 -5.04
N ASP A 44 -10.96 4.83 -5.14
CA ASP A 44 -9.67 4.53 -4.49
C ASP A 44 -8.54 5.49 -4.89
N THR A 45 -8.56 6.05 -6.10
CA THR A 45 -7.54 7.01 -6.57
C THR A 45 -7.54 8.33 -5.79
N ASP A 46 -8.61 8.60 -5.06
CA ASP A 46 -8.77 9.79 -4.22
C ASP A 46 -8.32 9.54 -2.77
N LEU A 47 -7.84 8.33 -2.46
CA LEU A 47 -7.27 7.94 -1.17
C LEU A 47 -5.75 7.82 -1.30
N ILE A 48 -5.02 8.74 -0.69
CA ILE A 48 -3.56 8.77 -0.72
C ILE A 48 -3.06 8.42 0.68
N PHE A 49 -2.23 7.39 0.77
CA PHE A 49 -1.69 6.84 2.03
C PHE A 49 -0.39 6.10 1.70
N TYR A 50 0.32 5.60 2.70
CA TYR A 50 1.67 5.03 2.49
C TYR A 50 1.75 3.98 1.35
N ASN A 51 0.72 3.14 1.15
CA ASN A 51 0.68 2.12 0.09
C ASN A 51 0.10 2.61 -1.26
N GLN A 52 -0.38 3.86 -1.30
CA GLN A 52 -0.74 4.58 -2.52
C GLN A 52 -0.24 6.03 -2.34
N PRO A 53 1.09 6.24 -2.40
CA PRO A 53 1.68 7.51 -1.97
C PRO A 53 1.45 8.64 -2.97
N SER A 54 0.75 8.39 -4.07
CA SER A 54 0.51 9.36 -5.13
C SER A 54 -0.93 9.25 -5.64
N GLY A 55 -1.50 10.39 -6.00
CA GLY A 55 -2.82 10.52 -6.60
C GLY A 55 -2.92 11.81 -7.42
N PRO A 56 -4.11 12.14 -7.95
CA PRO A 56 -4.30 13.32 -8.78
C PRO A 56 -3.88 14.64 -8.11
N GLY A 57 -2.67 15.12 -8.44
CA GLY A 57 -2.09 16.33 -7.87
C GLY A 57 -1.60 16.20 -6.43
N ILE A 58 -1.47 14.99 -5.88
CA ILE A 58 -1.02 14.74 -4.50
C ILE A 58 0.11 13.70 -4.49
N GLN A 59 1.14 13.96 -3.68
CA GLN A 59 2.25 13.05 -3.47
C GLN A 59 2.71 13.10 -2.00
N LEU A 60 2.74 11.96 -1.31
CA LEU A 60 3.44 11.81 -0.03
C LEU A 60 4.94 11.87 -0.28
N VAL A 61 5.67 12.65 0.51
CA VAL A 61 7.11 12.82 0.38
C VAL A 61 7.82 11.71 1.14
N PRO A 62 8.56 10.80 0.47
CA PRO A 62 9.19 9.68 1.15
C PRO A 62 10.17 10.11 2.24
N GLY A 63 10.13 9.43 3.38
CA GLY A 63 11.01 9.70 4.54
C GLY A 63 10.75 11.04 5.23
N GLN A 64 9.67 11.74 4.89
CA GLN A 64 9.30 13.01 5.49
C GLN A 64 7.83 13.00 5.88
N ASN A 65 7.51 13.69 6.97
CA ASN A 65 6.12 13.98 7.33
C ASN A 65 5.60 15.14 6.48
N ALA A 66 5.59 14.96 5.15
CA ALA A 66 5.19 15.99 4.21
C ALA A 66 4.35 15.45 3.05
N VAL A 67 3.45 16.30 2.54
CA VAL A 67 2.59 16.05 1.39
C VAL A 67 2.80 17.19 0.38
N ALA A 68 3.30 16.85 -0.80
CA ALA A 68 3.38 17.76 -1.94
C ALA A 68 2.04 17.78 -2.69
N VAL A 69 1.57 18.98 -3.01
CA VAL A 69 0.25 19.21 -3.62
C VAL A 69 0.38 20.14 -4.82
N SER A 70 0.08 19.62 -6.00
CA SER A 70 -0.07 20.36 -7.25
C SER A 70 -1.54 20.67 -7.50
N LEU A 71 -1.99 21.83 -7.02
CA LEU A 71 -3.40 22.25 -6.99
C LEU A 71 -4.05 22.35 -8.37
N ARG A 72 -3.24 22.60 -9.41
CA ARG A 72 -3.68 22.62 -10.82
C ARG A 72 -3.98 21.24 -11.39
N SER A 73 -3.34 20.21 -10.84
CA SER A 73 -3.49 18.81 -11.27
C SER A 73 -4.64 18.10 -10.57
N VAL A 74 -5.27 18.77 -9.59
CA VAL A 74 -6.41 18.24 -8.85
C VAL A 74 -7.67 18.28 -9.74
N PRO A 75 -8.38 17.16 -9.93
CA PRO A 75 -9.51 17.08 -10.84
C PRO A 75 -10.64 18.07 -10.52
N PRO A 76 -11.43 18.50 -11.51
CA PRO A 76 -12.53 19.45 -11.33
C PRO A 76 -13.60 18.96 -10.33
N GLY A 77 -13.83 17.65 -10.23
CA GLY A 77 -14.80 17.05 -9.31
C GLY A 77 -14.35 16.95 -7.84
N VAL A 78 -13.20 17.51 -7.48
CA VAL A 78 -12.68 17.58 -6.10
C VAL A 78 -12.88 19.01 -5.59
N ALA A 79 -13.61 19.13 -4.48
CA ALA A 79 -13.87 20.40 -3.81
C ALA A 79 -12.95 20.60 -2.59
N HIS A 80 -12.52 19.52 -1.94
CA HIS A 80 -11.68 19.58 -0.75
C HIS A 80 -10.56 18.54 -0.80
N ILE A 81 -9.37 18.88 -0.32
CA ILE A 81 -8.30 17.93 -0.03
C ILE A 81 -8.09 17.94 1.47
N ARG A 82 -8.30 16.81 2.13
CA ARG A 82 -8.11 16.67 3.57
C ARG A 82 -6.82 15.93 3.85
N ILE A 83 -5.88 16.57 4.55
CA ILE A 83 -4.65 15.92 5.02
C ILE A 83 -4.89 15.44 6.45
N VAL A 84 -4.60 14.16 6.68
CA VAL A 84 -4.84 13.46 7.94
C VAL A 84 -3.51 12.95 8.47
N MET A 85 -3.25 13.18 9.75
CA MET A 85 -2.16 12.55 10.48
C MET A 85 -2.73 11.49 11.44
N THR A 86 -2.09 10.34 11.50
CA THR A 86 -2.44 9.23 12.39
C THR A 86 -1.21 8.77 13.14
N LEU A 87 -1.30 8.52 14.44
CA LEU A 87 -0.20 7.94 15.21
C LEU A 87 0.14 6.53 14.72
N ASP A 88 1.43 6.21 14.71
CA ASP A 88 1.89 4.86 14.43
C ASP A 88 1.49 3.86 15.51
N ASP A 89 1.60 4.28 16.77
CA ASP A 89 1.11 3.54 17.92
C ASP A 89 -0.41 3.59 17.94
N ARG A 90 -1.06 2.45 17.66
CA ARG A 90 -2.52 2.34 17.57
C ARG A 90 -3.24 2.53 18.89
N ASP A 91 -2.55 2.30 20.01
CA ASP A 91 -3.09 2.49 21.36
C ASP A 91 -2.67 3.84 21.95
N GLY A 92 -1.74 4.54 21.29
CA GLY A 92 -1.24 5.86 21.65
C GLY A 92 -2.24 6.99 21.42
N ARG A 93 -2.06 8.09 22.14
CA ARG A 93 -2.92 9.28 22.09
C ARG A 93 -2.11 10.51 21.71
N LEU A 94 -2.64 11.32 20.80
CA LEU A 94 -1.97 12.51 20.32
C LEU A 94 -1.74 13.53 21.44
N GLY A 95 -2.63 13.60 22.44
CA GLY A 95 -2.49 14.46 23.61
C GLY A 95 -1.38 14.06 24.59
N ASP A 96 -0.79 12.86 24.44
CA ASP A 96 0.36 12.43 25.27
C ASP A 96 1.70 13.00 24.74
N HIS A 97 1.67 13.74 23.63
CA HIS A 97 2.84 14.33 22.98
C HIS A 97 2.72 15.85 22.84
N PRO A 98 3.85 16.59 22.69
CA PRO A 98 3.83 18.01 22.33
C PRO A 98 3.01 18.26 21.07
N ALA A 99 2.23 19.34 21.07
CA ALA A 99 1.30 19.68 20.00
C ALA A 99 1.98 19.69 18.61
N PRO A 100 1.36 19.07 17.58
CA PRO A 100 1.90 19.11 16.22
C PRO A 100 1.84 20.53 15.65
N HIS A 101 2.90 20.89 14.95
CA HIS A 101 3.00 22.13 14.18
C HIS A 101 2.85 21.81 12.70
N ILE A 102 1.92 22.50 12.06
CA ILE A 102 1.62 22.36 10.64
C ILE A 102 2.24 23.54 9.92
N ALA A 103 3.05 23.26 8.91
CA ALA A 103 3.68 24.26 8.06
C ALA A 103 3.25 24.06 6.61
N ILE A 104 2.86 25.14 5.94
CA ILE A 104 2.52 25.17 4.52
C ILE A 104 3.50 26.09 3.82
N ALA A 105 4.20 25.58 2.81
CA ALA A 105 5.18 26.34 2.02
C ALA A 105 4.88 26.22 0.51
N ASP A 106 5.35 27.18 -0.28
CA ASP A 106 5.30 27.12 -1.74
C ASP A 106 6.35 26.14 -2.30
N GLU A 107 6.37 25.95 -3.63
CA GLU A 107 7.34 25.10 -4.35
C GLU A 107 8.83 25.44 -4.08
N ARG A 108 9.12 26.67 -3.62
CA ARG A 108 10.47 27.15 -3.34
C ARG A 108 10.83 27.00 -1.86
N GLY A 109 9.92 26.48 -1.05
CA GLY A 109 10.05 26.39 0.40
C GLY A 109 9.81 27.71 1.13
N ASN A 110 9.23 28.72 0.48
CA ASN A 110 8.85 29.94 1.19
C ASN A 110 7.62 29.64 2.06
N PRO A 111 7.66 29.96 3.36
CA PRO A 111 6.57 29.66 4.26
C PRO A 111 5.36 30.57 3.98
N LEU A 112 4.20 29.97 3.73
CA LEU A 112 2.92 30.64 3.50
C LEU A 112 2.12 30.74 4.80
N TYR A 113 1.87 29.59 5.43
CA TYR A 113 1.07 29.50 6.65
C TYR A 113 1.69 28.54 7.66
N GLU A 114 1.47 28.82 8.94
CA GLU A 114 1.78 27.88 10.01
C GLU A 114 0.76 27.96 11.14
N TYR A 115 0.54 26.86 11.85
CA TYR A 115 -0.29 26.82 13.06
C TYR A 115 0.00 25.58 13.90
N VAL A 116 -0.52 25.57 15.13
CA VAL A 116 -0.39 24.47 16.09
C VAL A 116 -1.77 23.88 16.37
N ILE A 117 -1.85 22.56 16.52
CA ILE A 117 -3.07 21.87 16.98
C ILE A 117 -2.91 21.56 18.47
N ASP A 118 -3.35 22.46 19.33
CA ASP A 118 -3.09 22.44 20.78
C ASP A 118 -4.22 21.84 21.63
N ASP A 119 -5.31 21.39 21.01
CA ASP A 119 -6.49 20.85 21.68
C ASP A 119 -6.68 19.33 21.49
N LEU A 120 -5.59 18.61 21.19
CA LEU A 120 -5.57 17.15 21.09
C LEU A 120 -5.57 16.48 22.48
N SER A 121 -6.29 15.38 22.59
CA SER A 121 -6.48 14.61 23.81
C SER A 121 -6.37 13.11 23.52
N ASN A 122 -7.48 12.39 23.53
CA ASN A 122 -7.54 10.93 23.42
C ASN A 122 -7.52 10.41 21.97
N GLU A 123 -7.32 11.27 21.00
CA GLU A 123 -7.42 10.90 19.59
C GLU A 123 -6.11 10.28 19.08
N ASN A 124 -6.24 9.23 18.27
CA ASN A 124 -5.14 8.60 17.57
C ASN A 124 -4.94 9.17 16.15
N THR A 125 -6.01 9.74 15.59
CA THR A 125 -6.06 10.31 14.24
C THR A 125 -6.63 11.73 14.31
N VAL A 126 -6.10 12.65 13.51
CA VAL A 126 -6.64 14.01 13.37
C VAL A 126 -6.59 14.45 11.91
N ALA A 127 -7.67 15.08 11.46
CA ALA A 127 -7.66 15.83 10.21
C ALA A 127 -6.89 17.13 10.46
N ALA A 128 -5.69 17.22 9.88
CA ALA A 128 -4.70 18.24 10.18
C ALA A 128 -5.02 19.54 9.44
N VAL A 129 -5.17 19.51 8.11
CA VAL A 129 -5.50 20.67 7.27
C VAL A 129 -6.51 20.27 6.20
N ASP A 130 -7.43 21.18 5.86
CA ASP A 130 -8.22 21.09 4.63
C ASP A 130 -7.72 22.12 3.63
N LEU A 131 -7.57 21.72 2.37
CA LEU A 131 -7.39 22.63 1.24
C LEU A 131 -8.73 22.68 0.50
N ASP A 132 -9.41 23.81 0.55
CA ASP A 132 -10.73 24.00 -0.03
C ASP A 132 -10.61 24.73 -1.36
N ARG A 133 -11.30 24.24 -2.39
CA ARG A 133 -11.43 24.93 -3.67
C ARG A 133 -12.56 25.96 -3.58
N GLY A 134 -12.24 27.22 -3.87
CA GLY A 134 -13.22 28.29 -4.05
C GLY A 134 -13.33 28.75 -5.51
N ASP A 135 -14.11 29.78 -5.75
CA ASP A 135 -14.36 30.32 -7.11
C ASP A 135 -13.09 30.92 -7.74
N ASP A 136 -12.28 31.60 -6.94
CA ASP A 136 -11.11 32.36 -7.40
C ASP A 136 -9.76 31.68 -7.10
N GLY A 137 -9.76 30.51 -6.45
CA GLY A 137 -8.53 29.83 -6.07
C GLY A 137 -8.69 28.76 -5.00
N TRP A 138 -7.58 28.36 -4.40
CA TRP A 138 -7.53 27.40 -3.31
C TRP A 138 -7.20 28.09 -1.98
N TYR A 139 -7.83 27.61 -0.91
CA TYR A 139 -7.69 28.14 0.44
C TYR A 139 -7.24 27.02 1.38
N ALA A 140 -6.26 27.30 2.23
CA ALA A 140 -5.93 26.42 3.34
C ALA A 140 -6.79 26.79 4.54
N ARG A 141 -7.50 25.80 5.10
CA ARG A 141 -8.24 25.92 6.35
C ARG A 141 -7.49 25.17 7.45
N ALA A 142 -7.05 25.91 8.46
CA ALA A 142 -6.47 25.32 9.66
C ALA A 142 -7.56 24.55 10.40
N ILE A 143 -7.44 23.23 10.42
CA ILE A 143 -8.34 22.36 11.18
C ILE A 143 -7.53 21.59 12.23
N GLY A 144 -8.21 20.70 12.94
CA GLY A 144 -7.63 19.89 14.00
C GLY A 144 -8.69 18.98 14.60
N PHE A 145 -9.56 18.45 13.74
CA PHE A 145 -10.69 17.64 14.19
C PHE A 145 -10.18 16.23 14.49
N GLY A 146 -10.05 15.94 15.78
CA GLY A 146 -9.63 14.65 16.28
C GLY A 146 -10.69 13.58 16.02
N HIS A 147 -10.24 12.37 15.73
CA HIS A 147 -11.07 11.19 15.48
C HIS A 147 -10.68 10.10 16.49
N PRO A 148 -11.33 10.04 17.67
CA PRO A 148 -11.05 9.04 18.70
C PRO A 148 -11.27 7.61 18.23
N ARG A 149 -12.13 7.42 17.22
CA ARG A 149 -12.41 6.11 16.60
C ARG A 149 -11.38 5.71 15.53
N GLY A 150 -10.32 6.51 15.35
CA GLY A 150 -9.22 6.26 14.44
C GLY A 150 -9.54 6.48 12.96
N PHE A 151 -8.53 6.28 12.12
CA PHE A 151 -8.56 6.53 10.68
C PHE A 151 -9.67 5.76 9.94
N ALA A 152 -9.97 4.53 10.35
CA ALA A 152 -11.06 3.73 9.79
C ALA A 152 -12.43 4.41 9.90
N ALA A 153 -12.71 5.06 11.03
CA ALA A 153 -13.96 5.78 11.22
C ALA A 153 -13.99 7.08 10.40
N LEU A 154 -12.86 7.80 10.33
CA LEU A 154 -12.72 8.98 9.49
C LEU A 154 -13.01 8.66 8.02
N LEU A 155 -12.46 7.56 7.50
CA LEU A 155 -12.73 7.10 6.14
C LEU A 155 -14.21 6.75 5.92
N ALA A 156 -14.86 6.12 6.90
CA ALA A 156 -16.28 5.80 6.83
C ALA A 156 -17.17 7.07 6.75
N ASP A 157 -16.81 8.13 7.49
CA ASP A 157 -17.50 9.42 7.41
C ASP A 157 -17.40 10.07 6.01
N HIS A 158 -16.37 9.69 5.24
CA HIS A 158 -16.14 10.15 3.86
C HIS A 158 -16.61 9.15 2.79
N GLY A 159 -17.50 8.21 3.15
CA GLY A 159 -18.14 7.29 2.22
C GLY A 159 -17.28 6.11 1.80
N VAL A 160 -16.14 5.88 2.47
CA VAL A 160 -15.28 4.71 2.23
C VAL A 160 -15.75 3.56 3.11
N ALA A 161 -16.12 2.43 2.49
CA ALA A 161 -16.45 1.23 3.25
C ALA A 161 -15.20 0.62 3.87
N VAL A 162 -14.96 0.90 5.16
CA VAL A 162 -13.87 0.25 5.91
C VAL A 162 -14.40 -1.05 6.51
N SER A 163 -14.04 -2.19 5.91
CA SER A 163 -14.40 -3.50 6.44
C SER A 163 -13.61 -3.79 7.70
N ASN A 164 -14.25 -3.60 8.86
CA ASN A 164 -13.72 -4.11 10.12
C ASN A 164 -14.09 -5.60 10.20
N SER A 165 -13.13 -6.51 10.00
CA SER A 165 -13.36 -7.92 10.30
C SER A 165 -12.09 -8.64 10.74
N ALA A 166 -11.85 -8.60 12.05
CA ALA A 166 -11.57 -9.83 12.79
C ALA A 166 -12.90 -10.31 13.42
N GLN A 167 -13.32 -11.52 13.02
CA GLN A 167 -14.48 -12.34 13.43
C GLN A 167 -15.88 -12.08 12.83
N PRO A 168 -16.67 -13.17 12.61
CA PRO A 168 -17.47 -13.35 11.41
C PRO A 168 -18.94 -13.00 11.64
N MET A 169 -19.49 -12.12 10.81
CA MET A 169 -20.92 -12.04 10.60
C MET A 169 -21.24 -12.59 9.22
N ARG A 170 -22.08 -13.63 9.16
CA ARG A 170 -22.70 -14.11 7.92
C ARG A 170 -23.50 -12.97 7.28
N PRO A 171 -23.23 -12.61 6.00
CA PRO A 171 -24.19 -11.89 5.20
C PRO A 171 -24.77 -12.85 4.15
N THR A 172 -26.09 -12.80 4.03
CA THR A 172 -26.86 -13.32 2.90
C THR A 172 -26.28 -12.83 1.56
N ALA A 173 -26.04 -13.78 0.65
CA ALA A 173 -25.43 -13.58 -0.67
C ALA A 173 -26.22 -12.59 -1.55
N PRO A 174 -25.54 -11.90 -2.49
CA PRO A 174 -25.22 -12.54 -3.77
C PRO A 174 -23.71 -12.68 -4.07
N ALA A 175 -23.34 -13.87 -4.56
CA ALA A 175 -22.11 -14.30 -5.26
C ALA A 175 -20.75 -13.68 -4.86
N ILE A 176 -20.16 -14.25 -3.80
CA ILE A 176 -18.75 -14.10 -3.42
C ILE A 176 -17.89 -14.96 -4.37
N ALA A 177 -16.88 -14.37 -5.01
CA ALA A 177 -15.76 -15.13 -5.56
C ALA A 177 -14.98 -15.73 -4.37
N PRO A 178 -14.73 -17.04 -4.32
CA PRO A 178 -14.13 -17.68 -3.15
C PRO A 178 -12.70 -17.18 -2.92
N VAL A 179 -12.36 -16.86 -1.67
CA VAL A 179 -10.97 -16.75 -1.21
C VAL A 179 -10.33 -18.12 -1.46
N LEU A 180 -9.36 -18.18 -2.38
CA LEU A 180 -8.71 -19.44 -2.75
C LEU A 180 -7.90 -19.98 -1.57
N LYS A 181 -8.16 -21.23 -1.18
CA LYS A 181 -7.27 -22.01 -0.32
C LYS A 181 -6.11 -22.57 -1.14
N SER A 182 -5.02 -22.94 -0.47
CA SER A 182 -3.88 -23.64 -1.10
C SER A 182 -4.40 -24.87 -1.86
N GLY A 183 -4.10 -24.93 -3.17
CA GLY A 183 -4.59 -25.95 -4.10
C GLY A 183 -5.80 -25.55 -4.95
N ASP A 184 -6.53 -24.49 -4.58
CA ASP A 184 -7.70 -24.03 -5.33
C ASP A 184 -7.26 -23.33 -6.64
N THR A 185 -7.89 -23.74 -7.75
CA THR A 185 -7.75 -23.09 -9.06
C THR A 185 -9.07 -22.44 -9.40
N VAL A 186 -9.06 -21.14 -9.72
CA VAL A 186 -10.27 -20.43 -10.16
C VAL A 186 -9.98 -19.69 -11.47
N ALA A 187 -10.86 -19.93 -12.45
CA ALA A 187 -11.01 -19.03 -13.58
C ALA A 187 -11.70 -17.76 -13.07
N LEU A 188 -10.94 -16.67 -12.93
CA LEU A 188 -11.48 -15.41 -12.44
C LEU A 188 -12.19 -14.71 -13.60
N ARG A 189 -13.47 -15.06 -13.77
CA ARG A 189 -14.45 -14.28 -14.53
C ARG A 189 -15.43 -13.69 -13.53
N ARG A 190 -15.31 -12.39 -13.26
CA ARG A 190 -16.26 -11.67 -12.40
C ARG A 190 -17.06 -10.71 -13.28
N GLN A 191 -18.37 -10.89 -13.34
CA GLN A 191 -19.29 -10.15 -14.21
C GLN A 191 -19.02 -10.26 -15.73
N GLY A 192 -18.34 -11.32 -16.18
CA GLY A 192 -18.11 -11.59 -17.60
C GLY A 192 -16.89 -10.90 -18.22
N THR A 193 -16.12 -10.14 -17.44
CA THR A 193 -14.83 -9.57 -17.86
C THR A 193 -13.65 -10.42 -17.40
N ASP A 194 -12.68 -10.61 -18.28
CA ASP A 194 -11.45 -11.35 -18.00
C ASP A 194 -10.47 -10.51 -17.16
N LEU A 195 -9.61 -11.19 -16.40
CA LEU A 195 -8.56 -10.56 -15.59
C LEU A 195 -7.53 -9.88 -16.50
N THR A 196 -7.35 -8.56 -16.31
CA THR A 196 -6.41 -7.76 -17.11
C THR A 196 -5.20 -7.29 -16.32
N PHE A 197 -5.30 -7.21 -14.99
CA PHE A 197 -4.22 -6.71 -14.15
C PHE A 197 -4.18 -7.43 -12.79
N VAL A 198 -2.98 -7.85 -12.37
CA VAL A 198 -2.75 -8.57 -11.11
C VAL A 198 -1.65 -7.90 -10.30
N LYS A 199 -1.81 -7.89 -8.97
CA LYS A 199 -0.74 -7.53 -8.03
C LYS A 199 -0.46 -8.70 -7.10
N MET A 200 0.81 -9.04 -6.92
CA MET A 200 1.30 -9.91 -5.85
C MET A 200 1.95 -9.01 -4.81
N GLY A 201 1.50 -9.10 -3.56
CA GLY A 201 2.07 -8.39 -2.43
C GLY A 201 2.70 -9.36 -1.44
N LEU A 202 3.87 -9.00 -0.93
CA LEU A 202 4.60 -9.68 0.12
C LEU A 202 4.82 -8.69 1.27
N GLY A 203 4.56 -9.10 2.51
CA GLY A 203 4.90 -8.30 3.69
C GLY A 203 5.39 -9.14 4.86
N TRP A 204 6.24 -8.57 5.71
CA TRP A 204 6.81 -9.16 6.92
C TRP A 204 7.31 -8.09 7.90
N ASP A 205 7.38 -8.43 9.19
CA ASP A 205 7.88 -7.49 10.20
C ASP A 205 9.39 -7.67 10.45
N PRO A 206 10.13 -6.58 10.74
CA PRO A 206 11.52 -6.65 11.16
C PRO A 206 11.66 -7.42 12.49
N ILE A 207 12.75 -8.16 12.64
CA ILE A 207 13.03 -8.91 13.88
C ILE A 207 14.15 -8.27 14.66
N GLN A 208 13.96 -8.17 15.98
CA GLN A 208 15.00 -7.78 16.92
C GLN A 208 15.59 -9.02 17.57
N VAL A 209 16.88 -9.26 17.38
CA VAL A 209 17.63 -10.33 18.04
C VAL A 209 18.18 -9.81 19.35
N GLN A 210 17.80 -10.45 20.45
CA GLN A 210 18.33 -10.13 21.78
C GLN A 210 19.71 -10.76 21.97
N HIS A 211 20.68 -9.93 22.39
CA HIS A 211 21.99 -10.36 22.86
C HIS A 211 22.20 -9.97 24.32
N LYS A 212 23.22 -10.56 24.97
CA LYS A 212 23.56 -10.32 26.39
C LYS A 212 23.83 -8.84 26.74
N TRP A 213 24.02 -7.96 25.75
CA TRP A 213 24.37 -6.54 25.93
C TRP A 213 23.45 -5.58 25.14
N GLY A 214 22.28 -6.02 24.68
CA GLY A 214 21.32 -5.20 23.93
C GLY A 214 20.61 -5.99 22.81
N SER A 215 19.66 -5.37 22.13
CA SER A 215 19.03 -5.92 20.92
C SER A 215 19.67 -5.34 19.65
N ARG A 216 19.79 -6.15 18.61
CA ARG A 216 20.14 -5.71 17.26
C ARG A 216 19.07 -6.15 16.27
N PRO A 217 18.74 -5.34 15.25
CA PRO A 217 17.89 -5.79 14.17
C PRO A 217 18.56 -6.97 13.45
N ALA A 218 17.79 -8.03 13.18
CA ALA A 218 18.12 -9.03 12.18
C ALA A 218 17.70 -8.49 10.82
N GLU A 219 18.64 -8.50 9.87
CA GLU A 219 18.35 -8.23 8.46
C GLU A 219 17.60 -9.45 7.91
N ILE A 220 16.28 -9.32 7.81
CA ILE A 220 15.43 -10.33 7.16
C ILE A 220 15.06 -9.77 5.81
N ASP A 221 15.71 -10.38 4.83
CA ASP A 221 15.56 -10.09 3.42
C ASP A 221 14.70 -11.20 2.79
N LEU A 222 13.45 -10.84 2.48
CA LEU A 222 12.51 -11.70 1.77
C LEU A 222 12.22 -11.09 0.41
N ASP A 223 12.47 -11.85 -0.65
CA ASP A 223 12.26 -11.39 -2.02
C ASP A 223 11.00 -11.98 -2.61
N ALA A 224 10.16 -11.13 -3.19
CA ALA A 224 9.17 -11.52 -4.17
C ALA A 224 9.82 -11.69 -5.55
N SER A 225 9.37 -12.67 -6.32
CA SER A 225 9.80 -12.81 -7.72
C SER A 225 8.68 -13.35 -8.59
N ALA A 226 8.63 -12.89 -9.84
CA ALA A 226 7.76 -13.41 -10.88
C ALA A 226 8.61 -14.08 -11.96
N LEU A 227 8.37 -15.37 -12.18
CA LEU A 227 9.03 -16.19 -13.19
C LEU A 227 8.09 -16.39 -14.38
N VAL A 228 8.54 -16.03 -15.58
CA VAL A 228 7.72 -16.01 -16.81
C VAL A 228 8.08 -17.19 -17.69
N TYR A 229 7.09 -18.02 -18.01
CA TYR A 229 7.29 -19.26 -18.74
C TYR A 229 6.53 -19.32 -20.07
N ALA A 230 7.19 -19.90 -21.07
CA ALA A 230 6.57 -20.37 -22.32
C ALA A 230 6.69 -21.89 -22.36
N GLY A 231 5.60 -22.59 -22.09
CA GLY A 231 5.64 -24.02 -21.79
C GLY A 231 6.44 -24.27 -20.50
N GLN A 232 7.56 -24.98 -20.61
CA GLN A 232 8.49 -25.22 -19.50
C GLN A 232 9.73 -24.32 -19.55
N ASP A 233 9.89 -23.52 -20.60
CA ASP A 233 11.05 -22.65 -20.77
C ASP A 233 10.85 -21.35 -19.98
N LEU A 234 11.80 -21.04 -19.09
CA LEU A 234 11.86 -19.74 -18.42
C LEU A 234 12.34 -18.68 -19.42
N VAL A 235 11.44 -17.80 -19.86
CA VAL A 235 11.72 -16.80 -20.91
C VAL A 235 12.04 -15.42 -20.37
N ASP A 236 11.58 -15.09 -19.17
CA ASP A 236 11.86 -13.84 -18.49
C ASP A 236 11.59 -13.93 -16.97
N ALA A 237 11.95 -12.90 -16.23
CA ALA A 237 11.61 -12.76 -14.81
C ALA A 237 11.52 -11.29 -14.38
N ALA A 238 10.83 -11.03 -13.26
CA ALA A 238 10.92 -9.78 -12.51
C ALA A 238 11.26 -10.09 -11.06
N PHE A 239 12.34 -9.50 -10.55
CA PHE A 239 12.88 -9.66 -9.19
C PHE A 239 13.80 -8.48 -8.87
N PHE A 240 14.38 -8.40 -7.66
CA PHE A 240 15.25 -7.29 -7.24
C PHE A 240 16.36 -6.94 -8.25
N GLY A 241 16.98 -7.95 -8.89
CA GLY A 241 18.04 -7.77 -9.89
C GLY A 241 17.55 -7.41 -11.30
N GLN A 242 16.25 -7.53 -11.57
CA GLN A 242 15.61 -7.16 -12.84
C GLN A 242 14.18 -6.68 -12.55
N LEU A 243 14.01 -5.38 -12.27
CA LEU A 243 12.73 -4.84 -11.79
C LEU A 243 11.61 -4.82 -12.83
N VAL A 244 11.91 -5.00 -14.12
CA VAL A 244 10.92 -4.93 -15.20
C VAL A 244 11.23 -6.01 -16.24
N THR A 245 10.22 -6.76 -16.70
CA THR A 245 10.38 -7.71 -17.82
C THR A 245 10.67 -6.99 -19.13
N LYS A 246 11.25 -7.69 -20.11
CA LYS A 246 11.64 -7.11 -21.41
C LYS A 246 10.47 -6.50 -22.17
N ASP A 247 9.27 -7.08 -22.04
CA ASP A 247 8.02 -6.57 -22.63
C ASP A 247 7.37 -5.45 -21.78
N GLY A 248 7.90 -5.21 -20.59
CA GLY A 248 7.40 -4.26 -19.60
C GLY A 248 6.03 -4.60 -19.02
N ALA A 249 5.55 -5.84 -19.20
CA ALA A 249 4.26 -6.29 -18.70
C ALA A 249 4.29 -6.53 -17.18
N ILE A 250 5.46 -6.87 -16.62
CA ILE A 250 5.65 -7.13 -15.20
C ILE A 250 6.62 -6.10 -14.61
N ARG A 251 6.28 -5.55 -13.45
CA ARG A 251 7.10 -4.60 -12.70
C ARG A 251 7.15 -4.95 -11.21
N HIS A 252 8.36 -5.05 -10.69
CA HIS A 252 8.71 -5.13 -9.27
C HIS A 252 8.79 -3.71 -8.66
N SER A 253 8.32 -3.52 -7.44
CA SER A 253 8.34 -2.23 -6.72
C SER A 253 9.76 -1.76 -6.38
N GLY A 254 10.66 -2.70 -6.20
CA GLY A 254 11.99 -2.49 -5.61
C GLY A 254 12.20 -3.50 -4.49
N ASP A 255 13.44 -3.59 -4.05
CA ASP A 255 13.89 -4.51 -3.01
C ASP A 255 13.67 -3.89 -1.62
N ASN A 256 13.05 -4.63 -0.70
CA ASN A 256 12.95 -4.25 0.71
C ASN A 256 13.79 -5.19 1.58
N LEU A 257 14.90 -4.69 2.12
CA LEU A 257 15.87 -5.51 2.84
C LEU A 257 15.52 -5.75 4.33
N THR A 258 14.48 -5.09 4.85
CA THR A 258 14.24 -5.03 6.31
C THR A 258 12.81 -5.40 6.73
N GLY A 259 11.83 -5.28 5.85
CA GLY A 259 10.41 -5.31 6.20
C GLY A 259 9.97 -4.08 6.99
N GLU A 260 10.76 -3.00 6.97
CA GLU A 260 10.35 -1.75 7.61
C GLU A 260 9.22 -1.11 6.81
N GLY A 261 8.02 -1.12 7.38
CA GLY A 261 6.83 -0.60 6.74
C GLY A 261 5.58 -1.22 7.32
N LYS A 262 4.41 -0.82 6.79
CA LYS A 262 3.15 -1.53 6.99
C LYS A 262 2.71 -2.06 5.63
N GLY A 263 1.98 -3.17 5.61
CA GLY A 263 1.34 -3.66 4.39
C GLY A 263 2.26 -4.53 3.56
N ASP A 264 2.26 -4.31 2.24
CA ASP A 264 3.13 -5.06 1.34
C ASP A 264 4.48 -4.34 1.28
N ASP A 265 5.52 -4.97 1.78
CA ASP A 265 6.90 -4.52 1.71
C ASP A 265 7.46 -4.62 0.29
N GLU A 266 7.04 -5.65 -0.45
CA GLU A 266 7.32 -5.81 -1.88
C GLU A 266 6.06 -6.09 -2.68
N VAL A 267 5.99 -5.49 -3.87
CA VAL A 267 4.85 -5.61 -4.78
C VAL A 267 5.32 -5.90 -6.20
N ILE A 268 4.73 -6.94 -6.80
CA ILE A 268 4.86 -7.22 -8.23
C ILE A 268 3.53 -6.95 -8.93
N THR A 269 3.55 -6.09 -9.92
CA THR A 269 2.40 -5.78 -10.78
C THR A 269 2.54 -6.48 -12.13
N VAL A 270 1.42 -6.98 -12.66
CA VAL A 270 1.35 -7.66 -13.96
C VAL A 270 0.20 -7.10 -14.78
N ASP A 271 0.51 -6.46 -15.91
CA ASP A 271 -0.45 -6.11 -16.96
C ASP A 271 -0.60 -7.28 -17.94
N LEU A 272 -1.62 -8.10 -17.72
CA LEU A 272 -1.89 -9.31 -18.50
C LEU A 272 -2.25 -9.02 -19.97
N THR A 273 -2.62 -7.78 -20.30
CA THR A 273 -2.92 -7.36 -21.67
C THR A 273 -1.66 -7.16 -22.51
N ARG A 274 -0.52 -6.95 -21.85
CA ARG A 274 0.79 -6.73 -22.49
C ARG A 274 1.66 -7.97 -22.55
N VAL A 275 1.30 -9.02 -21.79
CA VAL A 275 2.03 -10.29 -21.77
C VAL A 275 1.95 -10.96 -23.14
N GLY A 276 3.13 -11.24 -23.71
CA GLY A 276 3.26 -11.87 -25.02
C GLY A 276 2.47 -13.17 -25.18
N SER A 277 1.93 -13.43 -26.37
CA SER A 277 1.03 -14.56 -26.61
C SER A 277 1.65 -15.95 -26.44
N HIS A 278 2.98 -16.03 -26.46
CA HIS A 278 3.76 -17.26 -26.26
C HIS A 278 3.94 -17.62 -24.78
N VAL A 279 3.69 -16.68 -23.86
CA VAL A 279 3.76 -16.92 -22.41
C VAL A 279 2.55 -17.73 -21.97
N THR A 280 2.81 -18.87 -21.34
CA THR A 280 1.78 -19.79 -20.85
C THR A 280 1.52 -19.60 -19.36
N ALA A 281 2.53 -19.21 -18.58
CA ALA A 281 2.39 -19.05 -17.15
C ALA A 281 3.33 -17.97 -16.58
N ILE A 282 2.88 -17.34 -15.50
CA ILE A 282 3.65 -16.48 -14.62
C ILE A 282 3.53 -17.11 -13.23
N VAL A 283 4.66 -17.49 -12.63
CA VAL A 283 4.69 -18.10 -11.30
C VAL A 283 5.34 -17.15 -10.32
N PHE A 284 4.64 -16.88 -9.23
CA PHE A 284 5.14 -16.06 -8.13
C PHE A 284 5.82 -16.95 -7.09
N VAL A 285 7.04 -16.57 -6.73
CA VAL A 285 7.81 -17.22 -5.68
C VAL A 285 8.26 -16.18 -4.66
N ILE A 286 8.46 -16.63 -3.43
CA ILE A 286 9.08 -15.86 -2.36
C ILE A 286 10.32 -16.62 -1.91
N THR A 287 11.45 -15.95 -1.78
CA THR A 287 12.71 -16.53 -1.28
C THR A 287 13.24 -15.72 -0.10
N SER A 288 14.01 -16.34 0.78
CA SER A 288 14.80 -15.62 1.78
C SER A 288 16.25 -15.56 1.32
N TYR A 289 16.72 -14.40 0.86
CA TYR A 289 18.10 -14.20 0.43
C TYR A 289 19.09 -14.47 1.58
N ALA A 290 18.76 -14.01 2.79
CA ALA A 290 19.56 -14.21 3.99
C ALA A 290 19.52 -15.66 4.54
N GLY A 291 18.75 -16.57 3.91
CA GLY A 291 18.64 -17.97 4.32
C GLY A 291 17.88 -18.18 5.62
N HIS A 292 17.06 -17.22 6.03
CA HIS A 292 16.20 -17.35 7.20
C HIS A 292 14.97 -18.20 6.87
N THR A 293 14.65 -19.16 7.74
CA THR A 293 13.45 -19.99 7.55
C THR A 293 12.18 -19.21 7.87
N PHE A 294 11.10 -19.43 7.11
CA PHE A 294 9.87 -18.65 7.25
C PHE A 294 9.21 -18.73 8.63
N GLU A 295 9.39 -19.85 9.35
CA GLU A 295 8.92 -20.00 10.74
C GLU A 295 9.53 -18.95 11.70
N ARG A 296 10.67 -18.36 11.34
CA ARG A 296 11.34 -17.34 12.14
C ARG A 296 10.83 -15.95 11.83
N VAL A 297 10.22 -15.72 10.66
CA VAL A 297 9.79 -14.40 10.20
C VAL A 297 8.42 -14.06 10.79
N ARG A 298 8.30 -12.88 11.40
CA ARG A 298 7.07 -12.45 12.08
C ARG A 298 6.10 -11.79 11.12
N ASN A 299 4.81 -12.02 11.35
CA ASN A 299 3.69 -11.44 10.59
C ASN A 299 3.87 -11.52 9.07
N SER A 300 4.58 -12.53 8.59
CA SER A 300 4.90 -12.69 7.18
C SER A 300 3.69 -13.20 6.40
N PHE A 301 3.34 -12.52 5.32
CA PHE A 301 2.21 -12.88 4.49
C PHE A 301 2.48 -12.61 3.02
N TRP A 302 1.70 -13.27 2.18
CA TRP A 302 1.58 -12.92 0.76
C TRP A 302 0.11 -12.82 0.39
N ARG A 303 -0.18 -12.05 -0.65
CA ARG A 303 -1.51 -11.92 -1.21
C ARG A 303 -1.47 -11.71 -2.71
N LEU A 304 -2.54 -12.14 -3.38
CA LEU A 304 -2.77 -11.85 -4.79
C LEU A 304 -4.04 -11.02 -4.92
N ILE A 305 -3.98 -9.97 -5.74
CA ILE A 305 -5.02 -8.96 -5.87
C ILE A 305 -5.34 -8.82 -7.36
N ASP A 306 -6.62 -8.75 -7.71
CA ASP A 306 -7.04 -8.20 -9.00
C ASP A 306 -6.83 -6.69 -8.93
N GLY A 307 -5.76 -6.20 -9.55
CA GLY A 307 -5.41 -4.79 -9.43
C GLY A 307 -6.28 -3.86 -10.29
N THR A 308 -7.21 -4.41 -11.08
CA THR A 308 -8.26 -3.63 -11.76
C THR A 308 -9.33 -3.18 -10.77
N THR A 309 -9.71 -4.09 -9.87
CA THR A 309 -10.79 -3.88 -8.89
C THR A 309 -10.29 -3.70 -7.47
N ASN A 310 -8.97 -3.81 -7.27
CA ASN A 310 -8.31 -3.86 -5.97
C ASN A 310 -8.85 -4.96 -5.04
N THR A 311 -9.47 -6.00 -5.60
CA THR A 311 -10.06 -7.10 -4.82
C THR A 311 -8.99 -8.13 -4.50
N GLU A 312 -8.80 -8.45 -3.21
CA GLU A 312 -7.93 -9.55 -2.78
C GLU A 312 -8.53 -10.89 -3.25
N LEU A 313 -7.77 -11.61 -4.09
CA LEU A 313 -8.12 -12.91 -4.65
C LEU A 313 -7.76 -14.04 -3.69
N THR A 314 -6.62 -13.90 -3.01
CA THR A 314 -6.15 -14.82 -1.98
C THR A 314 -5.11 -14.15 -1.10
N ARG A 315 -4.99 -14.64 0.13
CA ARG A 315 -3.96 -14.25 1.09
C ARG A 315 -3.61 -15.46 1.95
N SER A 316 -2.33 -15.61 2.25
CA SER A 316 -1.87 -16.64 3.18
C SER A 316 -0.64 -16.17 3.96
N ASN A 317 -0.38 -16.84 5.08
CA ASN A 317 0.77 -16.57 5.93
C ASN A 317 1.98 -17.39 5.45
N LEU A 318 3.16 -16.77 5.39
CA LEU A 318 4.42 -17.41 5.03
C LEU A 318 4.94 -18.34 6.13
N SER A 319 4.69 -18.04 7.41
CA SER A 319 5.11 -18.88 8.54
C SER A 319 4.50 -20.29 8.52
N ALA A 320 3.39 -20.50 7.80
CA ALA A 320 2.85 -21.84 7.53
C ALA A 320 3.83 -22.71 6.68
N GLY A 321 4.78 -22.07 6.00
CA GLY A 321 5.86 -22.68 5.24
C GLY A 321 7.00 -23.25 6.08
N GLY A 322 6.98 -23.18 7.42
CA GLY A 322 7.90 -23.95 8.27
C GLY A 322 9.40 -23.66 8.07
N ALA A 323 10.22 -24.70 8.20
CA ALA A 323 11.69 -24.63 8.12
C ALA A 323 12.21 -24.61 6.67
N HIS A 324 11.59 -23.79 5.81
CA HIS A 324 11.93 -23.65 4.40
C HIS A 324 12.39 -22.22 4.08
N THR A 325 13.22 -22.10 3.04
CA THR A 325 13.81 -20.82 2.59
C THR A 325 13.10 -20.21 1.38
N GLY A 326 12.24 -20.97 0.69
CA GLY A 326 11.46 -20.48 -0.43
C GLY A 326 10.03 -21.03 -0.45
N MET A 327 9.12 -20.33 -1.13
CA MET A 327 7.75 -20.80 -1.34
C MET A 327 7.22 -20.38 -2.72
N VAL A 328 6.59 -21.33 -3.41
CA VAL A 328 5.80 -21.05 -4.61
C VAL A 328 4.39 -20.66 -4.17
N VAL A 329 4.02 -19.39 -4.34
CA VAL A 329 2.81 -18.84 -3.73
C VAL A 329 1.60 -18.89 -4.64
N ALA A 330 1.75 -18.53 -5.92
CA ALA A 330 0.64 -18.52 -6.87
C ALA A 330 1.12 -18.69 -8.31
N LYS A 331 0.23 -19.16 -9.19
CA LYS A 331 0.41 -19.21 -10.64
C LYS A 331 -0.72 -18.47 -11.35
N VAL A 332 -0.36 -17.61 -12.29
CA VAL A 332 -1.27 -17.02 -13.29
C VAL A 332 -0.97 -17.69 -14.62
N HIS A 333 -1.93 -18.39 -15.22
CA HIS A 333 -1.70 -19.19 -16.43
C HIS A 333 -2.82 -19.04 -17.43
N ARG A 334 -2.51 -19.26 -18.71
CA ARG A 334 -3.51 -19.28 -19.78
C ARG A 334 -4.05 -20.69 -19.96
N GLU A 335 -5.37 -20.80 -20.01
CA GLU A 335 -6.07 -22.00 -20.44
C GLU A 335 -7.20 -21.57 -21.37
N ASP A 336 -7.26 -22.15 -22.58
CA ASP A 336 -8.21 -21.78 -23.64
C ASP A 336 -8.26 -20.26 -23.95
N GLY A 337 -7.10 -19.60 -23.89
CA GLY A 337 -6.96 -18.16 -24.14
C GLY A 337 -7.40 -17.25 -22.99
N VAL A 338 -7.79 -17.82 -21.86
CA VAL A 338 -8.27 -17.09 -20.67
C VAL A 338 -7.23 -17.19 -19.55
N TRP A 339 -6.94 -16.06 -18.90
CA TRP A 339 -6.10 -16.06 -17.71
C TRP A 339 -6.84 -16.65 -16.50
N LYS A 340 -6.18 -17.58 -15.82
CA LYS A 340 -6.62 -18.23 -14.60
C LYS A 340 -5.60 -18.03 -13.49
N VAL A 341 -6.08 -18.04 -12.26
CA VAL A 341 -5.25 -17.92 -11.05
C VAL A 341 -5.36 -19.21 -10.25
N GLN A 342 -4.22 -19.67 -9.74
CA GLN A 342 -4.13 -20.78 -8.82
C GLN A 342 -3.30 -20.37 -7.60
N ALA A 343 -3.86 -20.54 -6.40
CA ALA A 343 -3.12 -20.39 -5.16
C ALA A 343 -2.41 -21.71 -4.83
N LEU A 344 -1.08 -21.66 -4.62
CA LEU A 344 -0.26 -22.84 -4.42
C LEU A 344 0.16 -22.96 -2.96
N GLY A 345 0.92 -22.00 -2.43
CA GLY A 345 1.43 -22.04 -1.05
C GLY A 345 2.31 -23.27 -0.77
N HIS A 346 3.20 -23.60 -1.71
CA HIS A 346 4.01 -24.80 -1.64
C HIS A 346 5.48 -24.49 -1.30
N PRO A 347 6.02 -25.00 -0.19
CA PRO A 347 7.39 -24.71 0.22
C PRO A 347 8.44 -25.35 -0.69
N ILE A 348 9.59 -24.69 -0.82
CA ILE A 348 10.77 -25.09 -1.58
C ILE A 348 12.04 -24.67 -0.82
N GLU A 349 13.20 -25.18 -1.24
CA GLU A 349 14.49 -24.70 -0.75
C GLU A 349 15.17 -23.84 -1.81
N ALA A 350 15.14 -22.52 -1.63
CA ALA A 350 15.72 -21.57 -2.57
C ALA A 350 15.99 -20.24 -1.86
N GLY A 351 17.21 -19.71 -2.00
CA GLY A 351 17.56 -18.36 -1.58
C GLY A 351 17.50 -17.33 -2.71
N HIS A 352 17.25 -17.77 -3.95
CA HIS A 352 17.21 -16.90 -5.12
C HIS A 352 16.21 -17.42 -6.17
N PRO A 353 15.56 -16.56 -6.96
CA PRO A 353 14.61 -16.96 -8.01
C PRO A 353 15.17 -17.97 -9.04
N VAL A 354 16.47 -17.90 -9.33
CA VAL A 354 17.14 -18.87 -10.22
C VAL A 354 17.11 -20.30 -9.66
N GLU A 355 17.28 -20.46 -8.35
CA GLU A 355 17.18 -21.75 -7.67
C GLU A 355 15.73 -22.23 -7.61
N ALA A 356 14.80 -21.29 -7.37
CA ALA A 356 13.37 -21.58 -7.35
C ALA A 356 12.86 -22.06 -8.71
N ALA A 357 13.37 -21.50 -9.81
CA ALA A 357 12.93 -21.82 -11.17
C ALA A 357 13.02 -23.32 -11.51
N ALA A 358 14.04 -24.03 -11.00
CA ALA A 358 14.20 -25.47 -11.20
C ALA A 358 13.11 -26.29 -10.48
N GLN A 359 12.61 -25.80 -9.35
CA GLN A 359 11.59 -26.47 -8.54
C GLN A 359 10.17 -26.10 -8.97
N VAL A 360 10.02 -24.97 -9.68
CA VAL A 360 8.73 -24.45 -10.15
C VAL A 360 8.15 -25.25 -11.31
N ILE A 361 8.97 -25.97 -12.08
CA ILE A 361 8.56 -26.69 -13.31
C ILE A 361 7.35 -27.62 -13.07
N ARG A 362 7.23 -28.23 -11.88
CA ARG A 362 6.11 -29.12 -11.51
C ARG A 362 4.75 -28.41 -11.37
N PHE A 363 4.74 -27.09 -11.36
CA PHE A 363 3.55 -26.27 -11.22
C PHE A 363 3.11 -25.62 -12.53
N LEU A 364 3.88 -25.74 -13.62
CA LEU A 364 3.52 -25.22 -14.94
C LEU A 364 2.42 -26.09 -15.54
#